data_AF-A0ABC9G6S0-F1
#
_entry.id   AF-A0ABC9G6S0-F1
#
_cell.length_a   1.000
_cell.length_b   1.000
_cell.length_c   1.000
_cell.angle_alpha   90.00
_cell.angle_beta   90.00
_cell.angle_gamma   90.00
#
_symmetry.space_group_name_H-M   'P 1'
#
loop_
_entity.id
_entity.type
_entity.pdbx_description
1 polymer ?
#
loop_
_entity_poly.entity_id
_entity_poly.type
_entity_poly.pdbx_seq_one_letter_code
_entity_poly.pdbx_strand_id
1 'polypeptide(L)'
;MDPEMLRLAQEQMRRMSPDDLARMQQQLMSNPGLLRMASESMKNMKAEDFRRAAQQMNQARPEDLRDMTEKLASTTPEEFAAMRAQADAQMSYAISGAKMLKRQGNELHSLGQYSDAASKYKLAKDNLKNVPSSAALTLQLQCTLNLMACYLKTGQFDECVSEGSEVLASDSSNVKAYYRRGQAYKELGRLEAAIADLSKAHEISPEDETIAEVLRDAEEKLAREGGGLNMRKGVVIEELVEDDDTSQPSSNQRSSPGYTVSQPPEGASSSSTYPPCTADMQETMRNSMKDPATRQMLANMMKNMSPEMMANMSEQFGMKMSKEDAAKAPQAMSSLSPEDLDRMMRWMERAQKGVEVAKKTKDWLLGRRGLILAVVMLILAFILHQLEFMMA
;
A
#
# COMPACT_ATOMS: atom_id res chain seq x y z
N MET A 1 8.14 -15.26 28.03
CA MET A 1 8.80 -14.07 27.49
C MET A 1 9.46 -14.44 26.18
N ASP A 2 9.57 -13.47 25.28
CA ASP A 2 10.38 -13.56 24.07
C ASP A 2 11.89 -13.73 24.44
N PRO A 3 12.63 -14.67 23.83
CA PRO A 3 14.07 -14.82 24.04
C PRO A 3 14.88 -13.54 23.76
N GLU A 4 14.50 -12.72 22.78
CA GLU A 4 15.18 -11.45 22.49
C GLU A 4 14.97 -10.45 23.64
N MET A 5 13.74 -10.31 24.13
CA MET A 5 13.45 -9.46 25.30
C MET A 5 14.22 -9.91 26.54
N LEU A 6 14.36 -11.22 26.77
CA LEU A 6 15.14 -11.72 27.90
C LEU A 6 16.63 -11.31 27.78
N ARG A 7 17.19 -11.40 26.57
CA ARG A 7 18.57 -10.97 26.28
C ARG A 7 18.76 -9.46 26.47
N LEU A 8 17.81 -8.65 25.98
CA LEU A 8 17.83 -7.19 26.12
C LEU A 8 17.71 -6.77 27.59
N ALA A 9 16.83 -7.40 28.37
CA ALA A 9 16.69 -7.14 29.81
C ALA A 9 17.97 -7.50 30.59
N GLN A 10 18.60 -8.63 30.28
CA GLN A 10 19.91 -8.98 30.86
C GLN A 10 21.01 -7.97 30.48
N GLU A 11 20.98 -7.43 29.26
CA GLU A 11 21.96 -6.42 28.84
C GLU A 11 21.74 -5.07 29.54
N GLN A 12 20.49 -4.66 29.81
CA GLN A 12 20.20 -3.47 30.62
C GLN A 12 20.61 -3.67 32.09
N MET A 13 20.32 -4.83 32.70
CA MET A 13 20.76 -5.14 34.07
C MET A 13 22.28 -5.15 34.22
N ARG A 14 23.03 -5.53 33.18
CA ARG A 14 24.51 -5.45 33.15
C ARG A 14 25.07 -4.03 33.02
N ARG A 15 24.23 -3.02 32.72
CA ARG A 15 24.64 -1.60 32.59
C ARG A 15 24.33 -0.77 33.85
N MET A 16 23.49 -1.25 34.75
CA MET A 16 23.21 -0.59 36.03
C MET A 16 24.32 -0.84 37.05
N SER A 17 24.52 0.09 37.99
CA SER A 17 25.41 -0.14 39.13
C SER A 17 24.80 -1.13 40.13
N PRO A 18 25.61 -1.77 41.00
CA PRO A 18 25.10 -2.61 42.08
C PRO A 18 24.14 -1.85 43.03
N ASP A 19 24.40 -0.57 43.28
CA ASP A 19 23.58 0.27 44.15
C ASP A 19 22.22 0.59 43.51
N ASP A 20 22.18 0.85 42.20
CA ASP A 20 20.93 1.08 41.47
C ASP A 20 20.10 -0.21 41.38
N LEU A 21 20.75 -1.35 41.16
CA LEU A 21 20.10 -2.67 41.16
C LEU A 21 19.49 -2.99 42.54
N ALA A 22 20.19 -2.67 43.63
CA ALA A 22 19.71 -2.84 44.99
C ALA A 22 18.51 -1.92 45.30
N ARG A 23 18.58 -0.63 44.90
CA ARG A 23 17.45 0.32 45.02
C ARG A 23 16.22 -0.16 44.26
N MET A 24 16.41 -0.64 43.02
CA MET A 24 15.33 -1.18 42.19
C MET A 24 14.69 -2.42 42.82
N GLN A 25 15.49 -3.36 43.35
CA GLN A 25 14.97 -4.50 44.10
C GLN A 25 14.20 -4.07 45.36
N GLN A 26 14.71 -3.09 46.11
CA GLN A 26 14.05 -2.56 47.31
C GLN A 26 12.68 -1.92 46.97
N GLN A 27 12.60 -1.12 45.91
CA GLN A 27 11.34 -0.55 45.42
C GLN A 27 10.34 -1.64 45.00
N LEU A 28 10.79 -2.63 44.21
CA LEU A 28 9.93 -3.75 43.77
C LEU A 28 9.44 -4.64 44.92
N MET A 29 10.23 -4.79 46.00
CA MET A 29 9.79 -5.49 47.22
C MET A 29 8.84 -4.63 48.07
N SER A 30 9.03 -3.31 48.11
CA SER A 30 8.13 -2.39 48.84
C SER A 30 6.77 -2.20 48.16
N ASN A 31 6.67 -2.41 46.85
CA ASN A 31 5.42 -2.30 46.09
C ASN A 31 5.16 -3.57 45.24
N PRO A 32 4.53 -4.61 45.81
CA PRO A 32 4.17 -5.84 45.08
C PRO A 32 3.21 -5.59 43.89
N GLY A 33 2.42 -4.52 43.93
CA GLY A 33 1.57 -4.08 42.83
C GLY A 33 2.39 -3.66 41.61
N LEU A 34 3.43 -2.85 41.82
CA LEU A 34 4.38 -2.43 40.79
C LEU A 34 5.04 -3.63 40.11
N LEU A 35 5.47 -4.65 40.88
CA LEU A 35 6.05 -5.87 40.32
C LEU A 35 5.04 -6.64 39.44
N ARG A 36 3.77 -6.76 39.87
CA ARG A 36 2.72 -7.40 39.07
C ARG A 36 2.43 -6.62 37.79
N MET A 37 2.30 -5.29 37.89
CA MET A 37 2.01 -4.42 36.74
C MET A 37 3.17 -4.33 35.75
N ALA A 38 4.42 -4.40 36.22
CA ALA A 38 5.60 -4.52 35.36
C ALA A 38 5.63 -5.87 34.62
N SER A 39 5.30 -6.96 35.31
CA SER A 39 5.18 -8.30 34.71
C SER A 39 4.07 -8.36 33.66
N GLU A 40 2.88 -7.81 33.95
CA GLU A 40 1.77 -7.68 33.00
C GLU A 40 2.15 -6.81 31.79
N SER A 41 2.86 -5.69 31.99
CA SER A 41 3.30 -4.81 30.90
C SER A 41 4.33 -5.51 30.00
N MET A 42 5.31 -6.21 30.57
CA MET A 42 6.30 -6.98 29.82
C MET A 42 5.72 -8.22 29.13
N LYS A 43 4.55 -8.72 29.56
CA LYS A 43 3.86 -9.85 28.91
C LYS A 43 3.28 -9.47 27.54
N ASN A 44 2.89 -8.20 27.37
CA ASN A 44 2.16 -7.71 26.18
C ASN A 44 3.01 -6.81 25.26
N MET A 45 4.22 -6.44 25.68
CA MET A 45 5.15 -5.58 24.93
C MET A 45 5.96 -6.36 23.89
N LYS A 46 6.17 -5.78 22.68
CA LYS A 46 7.04 -6.39 21.66
C LYS A 46 8.52 -6.07 21.93
N ALA A 47 9.43 -6.89 21.38
CA ALA A 47 10.87 -6.64 21.50
C ALA A 47 11.32 -5.30 20.90
N GLU A 48 10.67 -4.80 19.84
CA GLU A 48 10.91 -3.45 19.31
C GLU A 48 10.47 -2.35 20.28
N ASP A 49 9.28 -2.46 20.86
CA ASP A 49 8.74 -1.48 21.80
C ASP A 49 9.61 -1.42 23.07
N PHE A 50 10.05 -2.57 23.58
CA PHE A 50 11.00 -2.66 24.69
C PHE A 50 12.38 -2.09 24.36
N ARG A 51 12.91 -2.37 23.16
CA ARG A 51 14.19 -1.80 22.68
C ARG A 51 14.12 -0.27 22.61
N ARG A 52 12.99 0.30 22.16
CA ARG A 52 12.75 1.75 22.13
C ARG A 52 12.61 2.34 23.54
N ALA A 53 11.88 1.69 24.44
CA ALA A 53 11.77 2.12 25.84
C ALA A 53 13.14 2.11 26.55
N ALA A 54 13.95 1.07 26.32
CA ALA A 54 15.32 1.01 26.82
C ALA A 54 16.19 2.15 26.25
N GLN A 55 16.10 2.45 24.95
CA GLN A 55 16.80 3.60 24.35
C GLN A 55 16.40 4.93 24.98
N GLN A 56 15.10 5.15 25.26
CA GLN A 56 14.63 6.35 25.95
C GLN A 56 15.17 6.45 27.38
N MET A 57 15.20 5.35 28.14
CA MET A 57 15.81 5.34 29.49
C MET A 57 17.32 5.62 29.46
N ASN A 58 18.03 5.22 28.40
CA ASN A 58 19.46 5.54 28.22
C ASN A 58 19.70 7.00 27.73
N GLN A 59 18.64 7.77 27.43
CA GLN A 59 18.71 9.18 26.99
C GLN A 59 18.14 10.16 28.02
N ALA A 60 17.30 9.71 28.95
CA ALA A 60 16.79 10.50 30.06
C ALA A 60 17.90 10.86 31.06
N ARG A 61 17.81 12.01 31.72
CA ARG A 61 18.81 12.42 32.73
C ARG A 61 18.60 11.61 34.01
N PRO A 62 19.65 11.38 34.82
CA PRO A 62 19.51 10.73 36.13
C PRO A 62 18.54 11.44 37.08
N GLU A 63 18.34 12.75 36.92
CA GLU A 63 17.37 13.54 37.68
C GLU A 63 15.93 13.33 37.16
N ASP A 64 15.72 13.33 35.85
CA ASP A 64 14.41 13.02 35.23
C ASP A 64 13.94 11.61 35.64
N LEU A 65 14.85 10.63 35.58
CA LEU A 65 14.60 9.25 36.01
C LEU A 65 14.30 9.15 37.51
N ARG A 66 14.88 10.02 38.34
CA ARG A 66 14.57 10.09 39.78
C ARG A 66 13.17 10.65 40.04
N ASP A 67 12.79 11.79 39.46
CA ASP A 67 11.42 12.32 39.62
C ASP A 67 10.39 11.30 39.11
N MET A 68 10.64 10.65 37.97
CA MET A 68 9.77 9.61 37.45
C MET A 68 9.68 8.39 38.39
N THR A 69 10.80 7.89 38.93
CA THR A 69 10.78 6.70 39.81
C THR A 69 10.25 6.98 41.21
N GLU A 70 10.46 8.18 41.76
CA GLU A 70 9.86 8.62 43.03
C GLU A 70 8.35 8.81 42.87
N LYS A 71 7.91 9.50 41.82
CA LYS A 71 6.50 9.68 41.46
C LYS A 71 5.80 8.33 41.23
N LEU A 72 6.43 7.40 40.50
CA LEU A 72 5.93 6.02 40.31
C LEU A 72 5.88 5.22 41.62
N ALA A 73 6.82 5.42 42.54
CA ALA A 73 6.79 4.75 43.85
C ALA A 73 5.68 5.29 44.76
N SER A 74 5.32 6.58 44.64
CA SER A 74 4.19 7.20 45.36
C SER A 74 2.81 6.99 44.74
N THR A 75 2.73 6.59 43.46
CA THR A 75 1.46 6.41 42.75
C THR A 75 0.80 5.09 43.15
N THR A 76 -0.50 5.12 43.49
CA THR A 76 -1.25 3.90 43.82
C THR A 76 -1.47 3.00 42.59
N PRO A 77 -1.69 1.68 42.76
CA PRO A 77 -2.06 0.80 41.65
C PRO A 77 -3.30 1.26 40.88
N GLU A 78 -4.27 1.86 41.57
CA GLU A 78 -5.51 2.40 41.04
C GLU A 78 -5.26 3.65 40.18
N GLU A 79 -4.46 4.61 40.66
CA GLU A 79 -4.06 5.80 39.89
C GLU A 79 -3.22 5.42 38.67
N PHE A 80 -2.27 4.48 38.81
CA PHE A 80 -1.45 4.02 37.70
C PHE A 80 -2.29 3.31 36.62
N ALA A 81 -3.27 2.49 37.03
CA ALA A 81 -4.23 1.89 36.12
C ALA A 81 -5.09 2.94 35.40
N ALA A 82 -5.52 4.00 36.11
CA ALA A 82 -6.24 5.12 35.51
C ALA A 82 -5.39 5.92 34.50
N MET A 83 -4.12 6.22 34.84
CA MET A 83 -3.18 6.87 33.92
C MET A 83 -2.94 6.04 32.65
N ARG A 84 -2.76 4.72 32.79
CA ARG A 84 -2.63 3.80 31.65
C ARG A 84 -3.89 3.82 30.78
N ALA A 85 -5.08 3.67 31.38
CA ALA A 85 -6.34 3.69 30.66
C ALA A 85 -6.58 5.03 29.93
N GLN A 86 -6.18 6.16 30.54
CA GLN A 86 -6.23 7.48 29.92
C GLN A 86 -5.28 7.58 28.71
N ALA A 87 -4.04 7.09 28.83
CA ALA A 87 -3.07 7.07 27.74
C ALA A 87 -3.54 6.16 26.59
N ASP A 88 -4.00 4.94 26.88
CA ASP A 88 -4.55 4.01 25.89
C ASP A 88 -5.76 4.61 25.16
N ALA A 89 -6.66 5.30 25.88
CA ALA A 89 -7.79 6.02 25.29
C ALA A 89 -7.34 7.17 24.37
N GLN A 90 -6.34 7.97 24.77
CA GLN A 90 -5.78 9.04 23.95
C GLN A 90 -5.12 8.49 22.66
N MET A 91 -4.32 7.42 22.76
CA MET A 91 -3.71 6.77 21.58
C MET A 91 -4.77 6.18 20.66
N SER A 92 -5.78 5.51 21.22
CA SER A 92 -6.91 4.94 20.47
C SER A 92 -7.72 6.03 19.74
N TYR A 93 -7.97 7.17 20.38
CA TYR A 93 -8.62 8.33 19.78
C TYR A 93 -7.79 8.90 18.62
N ALA A 94 -6.49 9.16 18.81
CA ALA A 94 -5.60 9.68 17.78
C ALA A 94 -5.52 8.75 16.55
N ILE A 95 -5.35 7.43 16.78
CA ILE A 95 -5.34 6.41 15.72
C ILE A 95 -6.71 6.36 14.99
N SER A 96 -7.82 6.50 15.71
CA SER A 96 -9.17 6.49 15.11
C SER A 96 -9.44 7.74 14.28
N GLY A 97 -9.00 8.90 14.74
CA GLY A 97 -9.03 10.16 13.98
C GLY A 97 -8.19 10.09 12.71
N ALA A 98 -6.95 9.60 12.79
CA ALA A 98 -6.09 9.41 11.62
C ALA A 98 -6.65 8.38 10.62
N LYS A 99 -7.30 7.30 11.09
CA LYS A 99 -8.04 6.34 10.23
C LYS A 99 -9.25 6.97 9.54
N MET A 100 -9.86 8.02 10.10
CA MET A 100 -10.93 8.78 9.47
C MET A 100 -10.37 9.75 8.42
N LEU A 101 -9.33 10.50 8.78
CA LEU A 101 -8.63 11.43 7.88
C LEU A 101 -8.04 10.72 6.66
N LYS A 102 -7.42 9.54 6.82
CA LYS A 102 -6.94 8.75 5.67
C LYS A 102 -8.07 8.32 4.73
N ARG A 103 -9.27 8.01 5.24
CA ARG A 103 -10.43 7.69 4.39
C ARG A 103 -10.90 8.91 3.60
N GLN A 104 -11.03 10.06 4.24
CA GLN A 104 -11.32 11.34 3.56
C GLN A 104 -10.25 11.67 2.51
N GLY A 105 -8.96 11.44 2.81
CA GLY A 105 -7.87 11.61 1.85
C GLY A 105 -7.96 10.66 0.66
N ASN A 106 -8.31 9.38 0.88
CA ASN A 106 -8.54 8.41 -0.19
C ASN A 106 -9.73 8.81 -1.08
N GLU A 107 -10.82 9.29 -0.48
CA GLU A 107 -12.02 9.77 -1.17
C GLU A 107 -11.71 11.00 -2.04
N LEU A 108 -11.03 12.01 -1.47
CA LEU A 108 -10.61 13.21 -2.22
C LEU A 108 -9.62 12.87 -3.34
N HIS A 109 -8.69 11.93 -3.10
CA HIS A 109 -7.76 11.46 -4.13
C HIS A 109 -8.48 10.72 -5.27
N SER A 110 -9.55 9.95 -5.00
CA SER A 110 -10.33 9.29 -6.07
C SER A 110 -11.18 10.28 -6.88
N LEU A 111 -11.50 11.44 -6.32
CA LEU A 111 -12.11 12.59 -7.01
C LEU A 111 -11.10 13.50 -7.74
N GLY A 112 -9.80 13.18 -7.68
CA GLY A 112 -8.73 14.02 -8.26
C GLY A 112 -8.40 15.30 -7.47
N GLN A 113 -8.98 15.48 -6.28
CA GLN A 113 -8.74 16.63 -5.39
C GLN A 113 -7.43 16.45 -4.60
N TYR A 114 -6.29 16.41 -5.32
CA TYR A 114 -4.99 16.03 -4.74
C TYR A 114 -4.50 16.98 -3.63
N SER A 115 -4.78 18.28 -3.71
CA SER A 115 -4.40 19.25 -2.66
C SER A 115 -5.21 19.08 -1.37
N ASP A 116 -6.52 18.80 -1.49
CA ASP A 116 -7.38 18.51 -0.34
C ASP A 116 -6.99 17.15 0.27
N ALA A 117 -6.71 16.16 -0.56
CA ALA A 117 -6.24 14.84 -0.15
C ALA A 117 -4.90 14.92 0.61
N ALA A 118 -3.92 15.65 0.07
CA ALA A 118 -2.64 15.94 0.73
C ALA A 118 -2.87 16.54 2.13
N SER A 119 -3.76 17.53 2.23
CA SER A 119 -4.10 18.17 3.50
C SER A 119 -4.67 17.18 4.54
N LYS A 120 -5.49 16.22 4.11
CA LYS A 120 -6.00 15.14 4.99
C LYS A 120 -4.90 14.15 5.40
N TYR A 121 -4.04 13.72 4.48
CA TYR A 121 -2.94 12.80 4.79
C TYR A 121 -1.89 13.43 5.71
N LYS A 122 -1.57 14.72 5.52
CA LYS A 122 -0.66 15.48 6.38
C LYS A 122 -1.20 15.60 7.80
N LEU A 123 -2.46 16.02 7.96
CA LEU A 123 -3.11 16.05 9.28
C LEU A 123 -3.18 14.66 9.94
N ALA A 124 -3.32 13.59 9.15
CA ALA A 124 -3.23 12.21 9.65
C ALA A 124 -1.81 11.80 10.08
N LYS A 125 -0.76 12.26 9.37
CA LYS A 125 0.66 12.07 9.75
C LYS A 125 0.96 12.80 11.07
N ASP A 126 0.55 14.07 11.16
CA ASP A 126 0.85 14.95 12.29
C ASP A 126 0.17 14.48 13.58
N ASN A 127 -1.12 14.07 13.50
CA ASN A 127 -1.86 13.50 14.64
C ASN A 127 -1.26 12.20 15.21
N LEU A 128 -0.36 11.53 14.48
CA LEU A 128 0.30 10.29 14.91
C LEU A 128 1.75 10.49 15.36
N LYS A 129 2.33 11.68 15.15
CA LYS A 129 3.77 11.95 15.34
C LYS A 129 4.31 11.57 16.73
N ASN A 130 3.49 11.73 17.76
CA ASN A 130 3.84 11.46 19.15
C ASN A 130 3.11 10.23 19.74
N VAL A 131 2.58 9.32 18.90
CA VAL A 131 1.83 8.13 19.34
C VAL A 131 2.74 6.88 19.27
N PRO A 132 3.28 6.39 20.40
CA PRO A 132 4.25 5.28 20.42
C PRO A 132 3.55 3.92 20.27
N SER A 133 2.98 3.66 19.09
CA SER A 133 2.30 2.41 18.76
C SER A 133 2.69 1.93 17.37
N SER A 134 3.00 0.64 17.21
CA SER A 134 3.25 0.06 15.89
C SER A 134 2.09 0.27 14.92
N ALA A 135 0.84 0.31 15.41
CA ALA A 135 -0.34 0.60 14.58
C ALA A 135 -0.43 2.07 14.14
N ALA A 136 0.09 3.01 14.93
CA ALA A 136 0.24 4.40 14.54
C ALA A 136 1.35 4.56 13.49
N LEU A 137 2.51 3.93 13.69
CA LEU A 137 3.64 4.00 12.76
C LEU A 137 3.29 3.45 11.36
N THR A 138 2.64 2.27 11.29
CA THR A 138 2.15 1.71 10.01
C THR A 138 1.13 2.63 9.34
N LEU A 139 0.26 3.30 10.11
CA LEU A 139 -0.72 4.23 9.57
C LEU A 139 -0.09 5.54 9.11
N GLN A 140 0.92 6.04 9.83
CA GLN A 140 1.71 7.22 9.49
C GLN A 140 2.46 6.99 8.16
N LEU A 141 3.15 5.85 8.01
CA LEU A 141 3.81 5.45 6.77
C LEU A 141 2.82 5.39 5.58
N GLN A 142 1.63 4.80 5.78
CA GLN A 142 0.58 4.78 4.75
C GLN A 142 0.11 6.19 4.37
N CYS A 143 -0.05 7.10 5.34
CA CYS A 143 -0.44 8.49 5.08
C CYS A 143 0.68 9.26 4.36
N THR A 144 1.94 9.16 4.81
CA THR A 144 3.11 9.76 4.14
C THR A 144 3.26 9.26 2.70
N LEU A 145 3.14 7.96 2.46
CA LEU A 145 3.21 7.41 1.11
C LEU A 145 2.07 7.92 0.21
N ASN A 146 0.86 8.12 0.72
CA ASN A 146 -0.22 8.73 -0.04
C ASN A 146 -0.05 10.26 -0.21
N LEU A 147 0.57 10.94 0.76
CA LEU A 147 0.92 12.35 0.69
C LEU A 147 1.94 12.62 -0.43
N MET A 148 3.01 11.82 -0.52
CA MET A 148 3.97 11.85 -1.64
C MET A 148 3.27 11.67 -3.00
N ALA A 149 2.30 10.76 -3.09
CA ALA A 149 1.54 10.55 -4.32
C ALA A 149 0.68 11.78 -4.70
N CYS A 150 0.15 12.52 -3.73
CA CYS A 150 -0.55 13.78 -3.97
C CYS A 150 0.43 14.87 -4.42
N TYR A 151 1.57 15.00 -3.75
CA TYR A 151 2.60 15.98 -4.09
C TYR A 151 3.13 15.83 -5.52
N LEU A 152 3.33 14.59 -6.00
CA LEU A 152 3.65 14.32 -7.41
C LEU A 152 2.55 14.74 -8.39
N LYS A 153 1.29 14.83 -7.95
CA LYS A 153 0.15 15.29 -8.77
C LYS A 153 -0.12 16.79 -8.64
N THR A 154 0.42 17.46 -7.63
CA THR A 154 0.31 18.93 -7.43
C THR A 154 1.57 19.69 -7.83
N GLY A 155 2.66 19.01 -8.20
CA GLY A 155 3.95 19.64 -8.55
C GLY A 155 4.83 19.99 -7.36
N GLN A 156 4.50 19.48 -6.17
CA GLN A 156 5.18 19.76 -4.89
C GLN A 156 6.38 18.81 -4.69
N PHE A 157 7.32 18.90 -5.63
CA PHE A 157 8.38 17.90 -5.77
C PHE A 157 9.39 17.93 -4.62
N ASP A 158 9.77 19.11 -4.11
CA ASP A 158 10.67 19.21 -2.96
C ASP A 158 10.03 18.68 -1.67
N GLU A 159 8.73 18.92 -1.45
CA GLU A 159 8.01 18.31 -0.32
C GLU A 159 7.91 16.78 -0.46
N CYS A 160 7.75 16.26 -1.69
CA CYS A 160 7.83 14.82 -1.96
C CYS A 160 9.24 14.25 -1.66
N VAL A 161 10.30 14.98 -2.01
CA VAL A 161 11.69 14.61 -1.70
C VAL A 161 11.94 14.59 -0.19
N SER A 162 11.41 15.55 0.56
CA SER A 162 11.51 15.58 2.02
C SER A 162 10.80 14.39 2.67
N GLU A 163 9.51 14.17 2.34
CA GLU A 163 8.72 13.05 2.87
C GLU A 163 9.34 11.67 2.51
N GLY A 164 9.82 11.50 1.28
CA GLY A 164 10.49 10.27 0.85
C GLY A 164 11.80 10.02 1.59
N SER A 165 12.53 11.07 1.95
CA SER A 165 13.77 10.97 2.71
C SER A 165 13.52 10.65 4.19
N GLU A 166 12.45 11.17 4.79
CA GLU A 166 12.00 10.74 6.12
C GLU A 166 11.63 9.25 6.15
N VAL A 167 10.90 8.75 5.14
CA VAL A 167 10.57 7.32 5.03
C VAL A 167 11.84 6.49 4.91
N LEU A 168 12.72 6.80 3.95
CA LEU A 168 13.90 5.98 3.65
C LEU A 168 14.97 6.00 4.76
N ALA A 169 14.95 7.00 5.65
CA ALA A 169 15.75 7.02 6.87
C ALA A 169 15.24 6.06 7.97
N SER A 170 14.01 5.53 7.84
CA SER A 170 13.38 4.61 8.81
C SER A 170 13.05 3.23 8.22
N ASP A 171 12.79 3.15 6.91
CA ASP A 171 12.63 1.95 6.11
C ASP A 171 13.43 2.13 4.81
N SER A 172 14.71 1.75 4.84
CA SER A 172 15.63 1.84 3.70
C SER A 172 15.32 0.82 2.59
N SER A 173 14.25 0.04 2.70
CA SER A 173 13.76 -0.93 1.71
C SER A 173 12.47 -0.48 1.00
N ASN A 174 11.96 0.72 1.29
CA ASN A 174 10.64 1.14 0.83
C ASN A 174 10.62 1.51 -0.68
N VAL A 175 10.33 0.51 -1.53
CA VAL A 175 10.20 0.66 -3.00
C VAL A 175 9.33 1.87 -3.39
N LYS A 176 8.22 2.09 -2.68
CA LYS A 176 7.25 3.17 -2.97
C LYS A 176 7.77 4.56 -2.56
N ALA A 177 8.71 4.65 -1.63
CA ALA A 177 9.39 5.90 -1.31
C ALA A 177 10.50 6.19 -2.32
N TYR A 178 11.34 5.21 -2.66
CA TYR A 178 12.35 5.33 -3.72
C TYR A 178 11.72 5.75 -5.06
N TYR A 179 10.75 4.99 -5.57
CA TYR A 179 10.08 5.27 -6.84
C TYR A 179 9.49 6.69 -6.90
N ARG A 180 8.81 7.13 -5.84
CA ARG A 180 8.17 8.46 -5.79
C ARG A 180 9.16 9.60 -5.58
N ARG A 181 10.24 9.39 -4.82
CA ARG A 181 11.31 10.37 -4.66
C ARG A 181 12.13 10.50 -5.94
N GLY A 182 12.42 9.39 -6.61
CA GLY A 182 13.03 9.37 -7.94
C GLY A 182 12.18 10.07 -9.00
N GLN A 183 10.85 9.85 -9.00
CA GLN A 183 9.92 10.63 -9.82
C GLN A 183 10.01 12.15 -9.52
N ALA A 184 10.01 12.55 -8.25
CA ALA A 184 10.13 13.96 -7.87
C ALA A 184 11.47 14.57 -8.29
N TYR A 185 12.58 13.85 -8.12
CA TYR A 185 13.90 14.28 -8.64
C TYR A 185 13.91 14.43 -10.16
N LYS A 186 13.22 13.54 -10.90
CA LYS A 186 13.16 13.59 -12.36
C LYS A 186 12.44 14.86 -12.85
N GLU A 187 11.31 15.21 -12.25
CA GLU A 187 10.57 16.43 -12.58
C GLU A 187 11.28 17.72 -12.08
N LEU A 188 12.17 17.61 -11.08
CA LEU A 188 13.11 18.67 -10.67
C LEU A 188 14.37 18.78 -11.56
N GLY A 189 14.50 17.96 -12.61
CA GLY A 189 15.70 17.92 -13.46
C GLY A 189 16.97 17.38 -12.77
N ARG A 190 16.82 16.73 -11.60
CA ARG A 190 17.94 16.16 -10.81
C ARG A 190 18.16 14.70 -11.22
N LEU A 191 18.45 14.50 -12.51
CA LEU A 191 18.30 13.21 -13.19
C LEU A 191 19.21 12.09 -12.63
N GLU A 192 20.42 12.39 -12.19
CA GLU A 192 21.31 11.40 -11.56
C GLU A 192 20.74 10.89 -10.22
N ALA A 193 20.12 11.79 -9.44
CA ALA A 193 19.43 11.42 -8.19
C ALA A 193 18.13 10.66 -8.47
N ALA A 194 17.44 10.99 -9.57
CA ALA A 194 16.28 10.24 -10.04
C ALA A 194 16.65 8.81 -10.41
N ILE A 195 17.68 8.63 -11.24
CA ILE A 195 18.21 7.33 -11.66
C ILE A 195 18.68 6.52 -10.44
N ALA A 196 19.41 7.12 -9.50
CA ALA A 196 19.85 6.42 -8.29
C ALA A 196 18.69 5.84 -7.46
N ASP A 197 17.62 6.61 -7.25
CA ASP A 197 16.42 6.15 -6.54
C ASP A 197 15.62 5.12 -7.37
N LEU A 198 15.46 5.33 -8.68
CA LEU A 198 14.67 4.46 -9.56
C LEU A 198 15.36 3.11 -9.78
N SER A 199 16.67 3.10 -10.00
CA SER A 199 17.48 1.87 -10.00
C SER A 199 17.36 1.14 -8.66
N LYS A 200 17.37 1.86 -7.52
CA LYS A 200 17.22 1.20 -6.22
C LYS A 200 15.81 0.64 -5.98
N ALA A 201 14.78 1.26 -6.54
CA ALA A 201 13.43 0.70 -6.55
C ALA A 201 13.36 -0.57 -7.45
N HIS A 202 14.01 -0.55 -8.62
CA HIS A 202 14.04 -1.67 -9.56
C HIS A 202 14.89 -2.85 -9.07
N GLU A 203 15.97 -2.62 -8.32
CA GLU A 203 16.73 -3.67 -7.63
C GLU A 203 15.88 -4.48 -6.63
N ILE A 204 14.84 -3.86 -6.04
CA ILE A 204 14.00 -4.47 -5.01
C ILE A 204 12.72 -5.08 -5.61
N SER A 205 12.20 -4.49 -6.69
CA SER A 205 11.07 -4.99 -7.49
C SER A 205 11.40 -4.96 -8.99
N PRO A 206 12.24 -5.91 -9.48
CA PRO A 206 12.62 -5.99 -10.89
C PRO A 206 11.43 -6.31 -11.82
N GLU A 207 10.36 -6.87 -11.28
CA GLU A 207 9.12 -7.21 -12.00
C GLU A 207 8.15 -6.04 -12.23
N ASP A 208 8.33 -4.89 -11.59
CA ASP A 208 7.46 -3.73 -11.80
C ASP A 208 7.96 -2.88 -12.99
N GLU A 209 7.41 -3.19 -14.17
CA GLU A 209 7.72 -2.48 -15.42
C GLU A 209 7.45 -0.96 -15.33
N THR A 210 6.57 -0.48 -14.43
CA THR A 210 6.35 0.97 -14.27
C THR A 210 7.52 1.68 -13.61
N ILE A 211 8.38 0.95 -12.89
CA ILE A 211 9.67 1.44 -12.40
C ILE A 211 10.69 1.45 -13.54
N ALA A 212 10.75 0.38 -14.33
CA ALA A 212 11.65 0.27 -15.48
C ALA A 212 11.36 1.32 -16.57
N GLU A 213 10.09 1.59 -16.89
CA GLU A 213 9.67 2.68 -17.79
C GLU A 213 10.16 4.06 -17.32
N VAL A 214 9.98 4.36 -16.03
CA VAL A 214 10.34 5.66 -15.46
C VAL A 214 11.86 5.81 -15.30
N LEU A 215 12.58 4.71 -15.06
CA LEU A 215 14.05 4.65 -15.09
C LEU A 215 14.58 4.96 -16.49
N ARG A 216 14.09 4.26 -17.53
CA ARG A 216 14.50 4.49 -18.94
C ARG A 216 14.25 5.95 -19.38
N ASP A 217 13.09 6.53 -19.04
CA ASP A 217 12.81 7.95 -19.33
C ASP A 217 13.79 8.91 -18.61
N ALA A 218 14.24 8.60 -17.40
CA ALA A 218 15.25 9.41 -16.70
C ALA A 218 16.65 9.26 -17.34
N GLU A 219 17.05 8.05 -17.70
CA GLU A 219 18.33 7.76 -18.39
C GLU A 219 18.40 8.42 -19.77
N GLU A 220 17.33 8.31 -20.57
CA GLU A 220 17.26 8.96 -21.88
C GLU A 220 17.29 10.49 -21.80
N LYS A 221 16.69 11.09 -20.77
CA LYS A 221 16.75 12.55 -20.54
C LYS A 221 18.18 12.97 -20.21
N LEU A 222 18.86 12.24 -19.31
CA LEU A 222 20.24 12.54 -18.95
C LEU A 222 21.19 12.39 -20.15
N ALA A 223 20.99 11.37 -20.98
CA ALA A 223 21.74 11.18 -22.22
C ALA A 223 21.53 12.32 -23.23
N ARG A 224 20.29 12.83 -23.36
CA ARG A 224 19.95 13.99 -24.20
C ARG A 224 20.62 15.27 -23.71
N GLU A 225 20.59 15.53 -22.40
CA GLU A 225 21.17 16.74 -21.79
C GLU A 225 22.70 16.72 -21.83
N GLY A 226 23.32 15.58 -21.51
CA GLY A 226 24.78 15.39 -21.63
C GLY A 226 25.28 15.46 -23.08
N GLY A 227 24.50 14.96 -24.04
CA GLY A 227 24.82 15.04 -25.47
C GLY A 227 24.98 16.47 -26.00
N GLY A 228 24.20 17.42 -25.48
CA GLY A 228 24.25 18.83 -25.87
C GLY A 228 25.58 19.53 -25.57
N LEU A 229 26.33 19.05 -24.56
CA LEU A 229 27.66 19.57 -24.25
C LEU A 229 28.76 19.03 -25.18
N ASN A 230 28.59 17.81 -25.71
CA ASN A 230 29.65 17.14 -26.47
C ASN A 230 29.76 17.62 -27.92
N MET A 231 28.68 18.17 -28.51
CA MET A 231 28.70 18.78 -29.85
C MET A 231 29.42 20.15 -29.93
N ARG A 232 29.96 20.68 -28.82
CA ARG A 232 30.73 21.95 -28.80
C ARG A 232 32.25 21.79 -28.80
N LYS A 233 32.80 20.57 -28.92
CA LYS A 233 34.20 20.40 -29.34
C LYS A 233 34.26 20.41 -30.86
N GLY A 234 34.80 21.49 -31.41
CA GLY A 234 34.87 21.71 -32.85
C GLY A 234 35.74 20.67 -33.56
N VAL A 235 35.37 20.36 -34.81
CA VAL A 235 36.20 19.59 -35.72
C VAL A 235 37.47 20.39 -36.02
N VAL A 236 38.61 19.89 -35.57
CA VAL A 236 39.92 20.36 -36.06
C VAL A 236 40.26 19.51 -37.28
N ILE A 237 40.28 20.14 -38.45
CA ILE A 237 40.91 19.58 -39.64
C ILE A 237 42.38 20.02 -39.56
N GLU A 238 43.29 19.06 -39.40
CA GLU A 238 44.68 19.23 -39.84
C GLU A 238 44.86 18.45 -41.13
N GLU A 239 45.47 19.12 -42.11
CA GLU A 239 45.57 18.69 -43.51
C GLU A 239 47.03 18.40 -43.86
N LEU A 240 47.28 17.22 -44.43
CA LEU A 240 48.46 16.81 -45.20
C LEU A 240 49.86 17.06 -44.59
N VAL A 241 50.58 15.95 -44.34
CA VAL A 241 51.80 15.63 -45.12
C VAL A 241 51.77 14.14 -45.46
N GLU A 242 52.08 13.78 -46.70
CA GLU A 242 52.32 12.41 -47.15
C GLU A 242 53.82 12.07 -47.04
N ASP A 243 54.17 10.84 -46.66
CA ASP A 243 55.46 10.22 -47.03
C ASP A 243 55.34 8.69 -46.96
N ASP A 244 56.20 7.98 -47.69
CA ASP A 244 55.95 6.63 -48.25
C ASP A 244 56.83 5.48 -47.68
N ASP A 245 56.56 4.28 -48.17
CA ASP A 245 57.38 3.06 -48.21
C ASP A 245 57.24 2.06 -47.04
N THR A 246 57.79 0.85 -47.24
CA THR A 246 57.05 -0.40 -47.03
C THR A 246 57.73 -1.45 -46.15
N SER A 247 56.93 -2.31 -45.51
CA SER A 247 57.12 -3.78 -45.51
C SER A 247 56.00 -4.55 -44.77
N GLN A 248 55.87 -5.84 -45.07
CA GLN A 248 54.91 -6.82 -44.53
C GLN A 248 55.66 -8.17 -44.30
N PRO A 249 55.05 -9.28 -43.79
CA PRO A 249 53.67 -9.51 -43.28
C PRO A 249 53.65 -10.25 -41.90
N SER A 250 52.46 -10.78 -41.53
CA SER A 250 52.18 -11.91 -40.58
C SER A 250 51.64 -11.52 -39.19
N SER A 251 50.64 -12.20 -38.61
CA SER A 251 49.70 -13.21 -39.14
C SER A 251 48.49 -13.41 -38.20
N ASN A 252 47.37 -13.94 -38.72
CA ASN A 252 46.31 -14.69 -38.00
C ASN A 252 45.47 -13.96 -36.91
N GLN A 253 44.22 -14.35 -36.62
CA GLN A 253 43.12 -14.90 -37.44
C GLN A 253 41.84 -14.93 -36.58
N ARG A 254 40.66 -14.61 -37.16
CA ARG A 254 39.29 -15.03 -36.70
C ARG A 254 38.82 -14.55 -35.31
N SER A 255 37.52 -14.35 -35.02
CA SER A 255 36.28 -14.46 -35.82
C SER A 255 35.20 -13.49 -35.31
N SER A 256 34.34 -13.01 -36.21
CA SER A 256 32.93 -12.66 -35.91
C SER A 256 32.03 -13.86 -36.28
N PRO A 257 30.76 -13.97 -35.82
CA PRO A 257 29.64 -13.12 -36.28
C PRO A 257 28.70 -12.66 -35.14
N GLY A 258 27.72 -11.77 -35.34
CA GLY A 258 27.36 -11.02 -36.56
C GLY A 258 26.02 -11.45 -37.20
N TYR A 259 24.88 -10.91 -36.73
CA TYR A 259 23.55 -11.12 -37.34
C TYR A 259 22.71 -9.83 -37.25
N THR A 260 21.88 -9.55 -38.27
CA THR A 260 21.18 -8.26 -38.42
C THR A 260 19.84 -8.41 -39.17
N VAL A 261 18.88 -7.52 -38.89
CA VAL A 261 17.64 -7.20 -39.65
C VAL A 261 16.53 -8.27 -39.72
N SER A 262 15.34 -7.96 -39.18
CA SER A 262 14.05 -7.90 -39.93
C SER A 262 12.83 -7.54 -39.05
N GLN A 263 11.84 -6.90 -39.68
CA GLN A 263 10.54 -6.42 -39.16
C GLN A 263 9.61 -6.19 -40.38
N PRO A 264 8.30 -5.86 -40.25
CA PRO A 264 7.28 -6.17 -39.23
C PRO A 264 6.07 -6.85 -39.96
N PRO A 265 4.76 -6.62 -39.69
CA PRO A 265 3.98 -6.20 -38.50
C PRO A 265 2.97 -7.32 -38.10
N GLU A 266 1.83 -7.19 -37.40
CA GLU A 266 1.03 -6.11 -36.77
C GLU A 266 0.48 -6.59 -35.40
N GLY A 267 -0.28 -5.75 -34.68
CA GLY A 267 -1.43 -6.22 -33.89
C GLY A 267 -1.59 -5.72 -32.44
N ALA A 268 -2.60 -4.90 -32.20
CA ALA A 268 -3.30 -4.69 -30.92
C ALA A 268 -2.49 -4.33 -29.64
N SER A 269 -2.30 -3.02 -29.47
CA SER A 269 -2.34 -2.27 -28.19
C SER A 269 -2.75 -3.01 -26.89
N SER A 270 -1.98 -2.78 -25.81
CA SER A 270 -2.53 -2.75 -24.44
C SER A 270 -1.73 -1.78 -23.55
N SER A 271 -2.42 -1.13 -22.60
CA SER A 271 -1.83 -0.20 -21.63
C SER A 271 -1.71 -0.85 -20.25
N SER A 272 -0.54 -0.83 -19.62
CA SER A 272 -0.35 -1.39 -18.28
C SER A 272 -0.94 -0.51 -17.18
N THR A 273 -2.25 -0.65 -16.96
CA THR A 273 -2.87 -0.41 -15.66
C THR A 273 -2.97 -1.76 -14.96
N TYR A 274 -2.65 -1.84 -13.65
CA TYR A 274 -2.74 -3.09 -12.89
C TYR A 274 -4.09 -3.80 -13.14
N PRO A 275 -4.10 -5.09 -13.50
CA PRO A 275 -5.30 -5.74 -14.02
C PRO A 275 -6.37 -5.92 -12.94
N PRO A 276 -7.65 -5.68 -13.25
CA PRO A 276 -8.75 -6.18 -12.42
C PRO A 276 -8.78 -7.71 -12.46
N CYS A 277 -9.40 -8.34 -11.45
CA CYS A 277 -9.60 -9.79 -11.42
C CYS A 277 -10.33 -10.25 -12.70
N THR A 278 -9.67 -11.08 -13.52
CA THR A 278 -10.13 -11.39 -14.88
C THR A 278 -11.30 -12.36 -14.88
N ALA A 279 -12.07 -12.36 -15.98
CA ALA A 279 -13.14 -13.34 -16.20
C ALA A 279 -12.60 -14.78 -16.13
N ASP A 280 -11.42 -15.05 -16.70
CA ASP A 280 -10.77 -16.37 -16.68
C ASP A 280 -10.35 -16.80 -15.27
N MET A 281 -9.87 -15.87 -14.44
CA MET A 281 -9.52 -16.14 -13.05
C MET A 281 -10.77 -16.41 -12.21
N GLN A 282 -11.85 -15.64 -12.44
CA GLN A 282 -13.15 -15.86 -11.81
C GLN A 282 -13.81 -17.17 -12.27
N GLU A 283 -13.66 -17.55 -13.54
CA GLU A 283 -14.18 -18.81 -14.10
C GLU A 283 -13.35 -20.02 -13.65
N THR A 284 -12.03 -19.89 -13.54
CA THR A 284 -11.16 -20.92 -12.96
C THR A 284 -11.58 -21.19 -11.52
N MET A 285 -11.76 -20.14 -10.70
CA MET A 285 -12.25 -20.28 -9.33
C MET A 285 -13.68 -20.89 -9.28
N ARG A 286 -14.56 -20.52 -10.22
CA ARG A 286 -15.91 -21.10 -10.39
C ARG A 286 -15.88 -22.57 -10.82
N ASN A 287 -14.86 -23.00 -11.56
CA ASN A 287 -14.68 -24.38 -12.01
C ASN A 287 -14.07 -25.24 -10.88
N SER A 288 -13.08 -24.76 -10.13
CA SER A 288 -12.59 -25.42 -8.92
C SER A 288 -13.71 -25.61 -7.88
N MET A 289 -14.59 -24.62 -7.71
CA MET A 289 -15.79 -24.71 -6.86
C MET A 289 -16.79 -25.81 -7.27
N LYS A 290 -16.69 -26.39 -8.48
CA LYS A 290 -17.58 -27.50 -8.88
C LYS A 290 -17.18 -28.82 -8.23
N ASP A 291 -15.90 -29.03 -7.94
CA ASP A 291 -15.38 -30.26 -7.32
C ASP A 291 -15.81 -30.37 -5.83
N PRO A 292 -16.45 -31.47 -5.40
CA PRO A 292 -16.87 -31.64 -4.01
C PRO A 292 -15.72 -31.66 -3.00
N ALA A 293 -14.52 -32.16 -3.35
CA ALA A 293 -13.39 -32.18 -2.42
C ALA A 293 -12.87 -30.76 -2.14
N THR A 294 -12.74 -29.94 -3.18
CA THR A 294 -12.39 -28.52 -3.10
C THR A 294 -13.43 -27.72 -2.30
N ARG A 295 -14.73 -27.98 -2.49
CA ARG A 295 -15.79 -27.39 -1.65
C ARG A 295 -15.62 -27.76 -0.17
N GLN A 296 -15.31 -29.03 0.12
CA GLN A 296 -15.17 -29.51 1.50
C GLN A 296 -13.91 -28.96 2.19
N MET A 297 -12.82 -28.79 1.45
CA MET A 297 -11.61 -28.09 1.92
C MET A 297 -11.91 -26.63 2.24
N LEU A 298 -12.61 -25.91 1.36
CA LEU A 298 -13.00 -24.52 1.58
C LEU A 298 -13.97 -24.39 2.77
N ALA A 299 -14.95 -25.28 2.91
CA ALA A 299 -15.87 -25.28 4.04
C ALA A 299 -15.16 -25.47 5.39
N ASN A 300 -14.19 -26.39 5.46
CA ASN A 300 -13.36 -26.56 6.66
C ASN A 300 -12.47 -25.33 6.95
N MET A 301 -11.95 -24.68 5.90
CA MET A 301 -11.16 -23.45 6.04
C MET A 301 -12.02 -22.28 6.54
N MET A 302 -13.25 -22.13 6.04
CA MET A 302 -14.21 -21.11 6.53
C MET A 302 -14.71 -21.41 7.95
N LYS A 303 -14.91 -22.67 8.32
CA LYS A 303 -15.34 -23.09 9.67
C LYS A 303 -14.36 -22.69 10.77
N ASN A 304 -13.07 -22.58 10.43
CA ASN A 304 -12.00 -22.19 11.36
C ASN A 304 -11.57 -20.72 11.20
N MET A 305 -12.26 -19.93 10.37
CA MET A 305 -11.92 -18.52 10.11
C MET A 305 -12.58 -17.58 11.12
N SER A 306 -11.85 -16.57 11.61
CA SER A 306 -12.40 -15.63 12.59
C SER A 306 -13.45 -14.68 11.96
N PRO A 307 -14.45 -14.20 12.72
CA PRO A 307 -15.47 -13.28 12.19
C PRO A 307 -14.88 -11.98 11.64
N GLU A 308 -13.78 -11.48 12.21
CA GLU A 308 -13.09 -10.29 11.70
C GLU A 308 -12.41 -10.54 10.36
N MET A 309 -11.79 -11.71 10.17
CA MET A 309 -11.16 -12.10 8.91
C MET A 309 -12.23 -12.33 7.82
N MET A 310 -13.35 -12.95 8.18
CA MET A 310 -14.50 -13.13 7.29
C MET A 310 -15.14 -11.80 6.87
N ALA A 311 -15.27 -10.83 7.80
CA ALA A 311 -15.79 -9.49 7.50
C ALA A 311 -14.84 -8.67 6.61
N ASN A 312 -13.54 -8.73 6.87
CA ASN A 312 -12.52 -8.07 6.03
C ASN A 312 -12.49 -8.67 4.61
N MET A 313 -12.69 -9.99 4.49
CA MET A 313 -12.75 -10.68 3.20
C MET A 313 -14.05 -10.39 2.44
N SER A 314 -15.21 -10.32 3.10
CA SER A 314 -16.47 -9.96 2.44
C SER A 314 -16.48 -8.51 1.96
N GLU A 315 -15.90 -7.58 2.74
CA GLU A 315 -15.65 -6.21 2.31
C GLU A 315 -14.71 -6.14 1.08
N GLN A 316 -13.66 -6.96 1.04
CA GLN A 316 -12.75 -7.07 -0.11
C GLN A 316 -13.43 -7.62 -1.39
N PHE A 317 -14.41 -8.52 -1.24
CA PHE A 317 -15.25 -9.02 -2.34
C PHE A 317 -16.50 -8.14 -2.62
N GLY A 318 -16.59 -6.95 -2.00
CA GLY A 318 -17.66 -5.98 -2.24
C GLY A 318 -19.01 -6.29 -1.57
N MET A 319 -19.11 -7.35 -0.77
CA MET A 319 -20.30 -7.68 0.02
C MET A 319 -20.23 -7.02 1.40
N LYS A 320 -20.92 -5.88 1.56
CA LYS A 320 -21.05 -5.19 2.85
C LYS A 320 -21.96 -5.99 3.81
N MET A 321 -21.37 -6.94 4.53
CA MET A 321 -21.97 -7.51 5.74
C MET A 321 -21.75 -6.56 6.91
N SER A 322 -22.75 -6.36 7.78
CA SER A 322 -22.48 -5.66 9.03
C SER A 322 -21.64 -6.55 9.96
N LYS A 323 -20.96 -5.95 10.95
CA LYS A 323 -20.23 -6.74 11.97
C LYS A 323 -21.16 -7.66 12.78
N GLU A 324 -22.43 -7.28 12.93
CA GLU A 324 -23.42 -8.07 13.65
C GLU A 324 -23.90 -9.26 12.82
N ASP A 325 -24.05 -9.09 11.50
CA ASP A 325 -24.39 -10.18 10.57
C ASP A 325 -23.20 -11.12 10.37
N ALA A 326 -21.98 -10.59 10.28
CA ALA A 326 -20.76 -11.38 10.21
C ALA A 326 -20.49 -12.19 11.49
N ALA A 327 -20.93 -11.72 12.66
CA ALA A 327 -20.90 -12.49 13.91
C ALA A 327 -21.97 -13.61 13.94
N LYS A 328 -23.13 -13.39 13.31
CA LYS A 328 -24.21 -14.39 13.18
C LYS A 328 -23.97 -15.39 12.05
N ALA A 329 -23.17 -15.05 11.04
CA ALA A 329 -22.94 -15.87 9.85
C ALA A 329 -22.32 -17.27 10.14
N PRO A 330 -21.35 -17.44 11.07
CA PRO A 330 -20.89 -18.78 11.46
C PRO A 330 -21.99 -19.65 12.05
N GLN A 331 -22.88 -19.08 12.87
CA GLN A 331 -24.04 -19.79 13.41
C GLN A 331 -25.06 -20.13 12.31
N ALA A 332 -25.42 -19.16 11.47
CA ALA A 332 -26.35 -19.36 10.36
C ALA A 332 -25.84 -20.41 9.35
N MET A 333 -24.55 -20.40 9.01
CA MET A 333 -23.95 -21.43 8.16
C MET A 333 -23.80 -22.79 8.86
N SER A 334 -23.69 -22.84 10.19
CA SER A 334 -23.74 -24.12 10.93
C SER A 334 -25.15 -24.74 10.98
N SER A 335 -26.20 -23.94 10.75
CA SER A 335 -27.59 -24.41 10.62
C SER A 335 -28.04 -24.68 9.18
N LEU A 336 -27.24 -24.35 8.16
CA LEU A 336 -27.53 -24.66 6.76
C LEU A 336 -27.03 -26.06 6.41
N SER A 337 -27.91 -26.92 5.89
CA SER A 337 -27.48 -28.22 5.38
C SER A 337 -26.66 -28.06 4.09
N PRO A 338 -25.82 -29.04 3.71
CA PRO A 338 -25.15 -29.05 2.42
C PRO A 338 -26.13 -28.94 1.24
N GLU A 339 -27.36 -29.45 1.40
CA GLU A 339 -28.42 -29.42 0.40
C GLU A 339 -29.01 -28.01 0.22
N ASP A 340 -29.12 -27.24 1.30
CA ASP A 340 -29.63 -25.86 1.27
C ASP A 340 -28.61 -24.90 0.65
N LEU A 341 -27.32 -25.09 0.97
CA LEU A 341 -26.21 -24.37 0.33
C LEU A 341 -26.17 -24.62 -1.19
N ASP A 342 -26.28 -25.88 -1.63
CA ASP A 342 -26.29 -26.22 -3.05
C ASP A 342 -27.59 -25.77 -3.75
N ARG A 343 -28.72 -25.69 -3.03
CA ARG A 343 -29.98 -25.07 -3.51
C ARG A 343 -29.85 -23.56 -3.68
N MET A 344 -29.21 -22.87 -2.73
CA MET A 344 -28.96 -21.42 -2.79
C MET A 344 -27.99 -21.05 -3.92
N MET A 345 -26.92 -21.82 -4.12
CA MET A 345 -25.97 -21.65 -5.22
C MET A 345 -26.67 -21.76 -6.60
N ARG A 346 -27.53 -22.77 -6.78
CA ARG A 346 -28.34 -22.93 -8.01
C ARG A 346 -29.36 -21.80 -8.21
N TRP A 347 -29.80 -21.14 -7.14
CA TRP A 347 -30.67 -19.96 -7.21
C TRP A 347 -29.89 -18.69 -7.60
N MET A 348 -28.70 -18.47 -7.02
CA MET A 348 -27.81 -17.38 -7.44
C MET A 348 -27.40 -17.46 -8.91
N GLU A 349 -27.11 -18.65 -9.44
CA GLU A 349 -26.75 -18.81 -10.86
C GLU A 349 -27.91 -18.41 -11.79
N ARG A 350 -29.15 -18.76 -11.42
CA ARG A 350 -30.36 -18.33 -12.13
C ARG A 350 -30.57 -16.82 -12.04
N ALA A 351 -30.36 -16.23 -10.87
CA ALA A 351 -30.47 -14.78 -10.66
C ALA A 351 -29.44 -14.00 -11.49
N GLN A 352 -28.16 -14.43 -11.50
CA GLN A 352 -27.12 -13.82 -12.34
C GLN A 352 -27.48 -13.89 -13.83
N LYS A 353 -27.90 -15.04 -14.33
CA LYS A 353 -28.32 -15.20 -15.74
C LYS A 353 -29.52 -14.32 -16.09
N GLY A 354 -30.48 -14.14 -15.18
CA GLY A 354 -31.60 -13.22 -15.37
C GLY A 354 -31.16 -11.75 -15.48
N VAL A 355 -30.27 -11.29 -14.58
CA VAL A 355 -29.71 -9.93 -14.60
C VAL A 355 -28.86 -9.70 -15.86
N GLU A 356 -28.08 -10.68 -16.28
CA GLU A 356 -27.22 -10.58 -17.46
C GLU A 356 -28.03 -10.54 -18.77
N VAL A 357 -29.11 -11.33 -18.87
CA VAL A 357 -30.07 -11.23 -19.98
C VAL A 357 -30.75 -9.87 -19.98
N ALA A 358 -31.25 -9.39 -18.84
CA ALA A 358 -31.88 -8.06 -18.74
C ALA A 358 -30.91 -6.93 -19.14
N LYS A 359 -29.62 -7.04 -18.76
CA LYS A 359 -28.57 -6.11 -19.16
C LYS A 359 -28.31 -6.17 -20.67
N LYS A 360 -28.13 -7.36 -21.26
CA LYS A 360 -27.97 -7.53 -22.71
C LYS A 360 -29.18 -7.00 -23.49
N THR A 361 -30.41 -7.19 -23.01
CA THR A 361 -31.63 -6.63 -23.63
C THR A 361 -31.65 -5.10 -23.54
N LYS A 362 -31.30 -4.51 -22.39
CA LYS A 362 -31.19 -3.06 -22.21
C LYS A 362 -30.14 -2.45 -23.16
N ASP A 363 -28.95 -3.04 -23.21
CA ASP A 363 -27.83 -2.51 -24.00
C ASP A 363 -28.09 -2.69 -25.52
N TRP A 364 -28.81 -3.75 -25.93
CA TRP A 364 -29.32 -3.95 -27.29
C TRP A 364 -30.35 -2.87 -27.70
N LEU A 365 -31.28 -2.54 -26.80
CA LEU A 365 -32.27 -1.46 -27.01
C LEU A 365 -31.61 -0.09 -27.14
N LEU A 366 -30.64 0.22 -26.27
CA LEU A 366 -29.94 1.51 -26.27
C LEU A 366 -28.93 1.66 -27.41
N GLY A 367 -28.32 0.57 -27.88
CA GLY A 367 -27.35 0.58 -28.98
C GLY A 367 -27.96 0.96 -30.33
N ARG A 368 -29.24 0.64 -30.58
CA ARG A 368 -29.94 0.96 -31.85
C ARG A 368 -30.72 2.28 -31.76
N ARG A 369 -30.00 3.40 -31.85
CA ARG A 369 -30.60 4.77 -31.93
C ARG A 369 -31.73 4.87 -32.98
N GLY A 370 -31.58 4.21 -34.13
CA GLY A 370 -32.62 4.15 -35.17
C GLY A 370 -33.89 3.37 -34.80
N LEU A 371 -33.81 2.39 -33.89
CA LEU A 371 -34.99 1.65 -33.40
C LEU A 371 -35.82 2.54 -32.47
N ILE A 372 -35.17 3.30 -31.58
CA ILE A 372 -35.84 4.26 -30.69
C ILE A 372 -36.55 5.32 -31.53
N LEU A 373 -35.88 5.86 -32.56
CA LEU A 373 -36.50 6.80 -33.51
C LEU A 373 -37.69 6.18 -34.24
N ALA A 374 -37.59 4.93 -34.74
CA ALA A 374 -38.69 4.25 -35.42
C ALA A 374 -39.92 4.04 -34.51
N VAL A 375 -39.70 3.68 -33.23
CA VAL A 375 -40.79 3.54 -32.23
C VAL A 375 -41.42 4.89 -31.91
N VAL A 376 -40.64 5.96 -31.73
CA VAL A 376 -41.16 7.31 -31.51
C VAL A 376 -41.96 7.80 -32.73
N MET A 377 -41.48 7.56 -33.95
CA MET A 377 -42.19 7.91 -35.19
C MET A 377 -43.50 7.13 -35.35
N LEU A 378 -43.54 5.84 -34.98
CA LEU A 378 -44.79 5.05 -34.98
C LEU A 378 -45.80 5.54 -33.94
N ILE A 379 -45.34 5.94 -32.76
CA ILE A 379 -46.21 6.53 -31.72
C ILE A 379 -46.76 7.87 -32.19
N LEU A 380 -45.92 8.73 -32.79
CA LEU A 380 -46.37 10.00 -33.39
C LEU A 380 -47.38 9.78 -34.52
N ALA A 381 -47.12 8.84 -35.43
CA ALA A 381 -48.05 8.50 -36.52
C ALA A 381 -49.40 7.98 -35.99
N PHE A 382 -49.40 7.15 -34.94
CA PHE A 382 -50.63 6.68 -34.30
C PHE A 382 -51.40 7.82 -33.62
N ILE A 383 -50.71 8.72 -32.91
CA ILE A 383 -51.34 9.90 -32.27
C ILE A 383 -51.94 10.84 -33.33
N LEU A 384 -51.22 11.10 -34.43
CA LEU A 384 -51.72 11.92 -35.54
C LEU A 384 -52.95 11.30 -36.20
N HIS A 385 -52.92 10.00 -36.50
CA HIS A 385 -54.07 9.28 -37.06
C HIS A 385 -55.29 9.31 -36.11
N GLN A 386 -55.09 9.23 -34.79
CA GLN A 386 -56.18 9.35 -33.81
C GLN A 386 -56.74 10.78 -33.72
N LEU A 387 -55.91 11.80 -33.94
CA LEU A 387 -56.35 13.20 -33.99
C LEU A 387 -57.11 13.51 -35.29
N GLU A 388 -56.68 12.98 -36.43
CA GLU A 388 -57.42 13.07 -37.70
C GLU A 388 -58.78 12.37 -37.60
N PHE A 389 -58.85 11.19 -36.96
CA PHE A 389 -60.12 10.47 -36.70
C PHE A 389 -61.06 11.15 -35.68
N MET A 390 -60.64 12.25 -35.05
CA MET A 390 -61.50 13.09 -34.19
C MET A 390 -61.84 14.45 -34.82
N MET A 391 -61.36 14.73 -36.04
CA MET A 391 -61.60 15.98 -36.78
C MET A 391 -62.33 15.76 -38.12
N ALA A 392 -62.86 14.56 -38.34
CA ALA A 392 -63.69 14.14 -39.47
C ALA A 392 -65.00 13.49 -38.98
#